data_AF-A0AAD3HGN3-F1
#
_entry.id   AF-A0AAD3HGN3-F1
#
_cell.length_a   1.000
_cell.length_b   1.000
_cell.length_c   1.000
_cell.angle_alpha   90.00
_cell.angle_beta   90.00
_cell.angle_gamma   90.00
#
_symmetry.space_group_name_H-M   'P 1'
#
loop_
_entity.id
_entity.type
_entity.pdbx_description
1 polymer ?
#
loop_
_entity_poly.entity_id
_entity_poly.type
_entity_poly.pdbx_seq_one_letter_code
_entity_poly.pdbx_strand_id
1 'polypeptide(L)'
;MVKLRPSCVSSRYTRATLAGRSLRGLPHRAHVRAAVGGGPAPLTDQSAEAAKLTQSIVEAESRLAVLFEPGKPMPRAGVVAAMRQEVSELKAQLAALVSGGAGAEAVMDSALATDDELAERARQAFLEVERLLGQKNGSARSRQDEAAIALLEAENERLRIEAMALLLREQQLEELVAAKLPKAGNPTW
;
A
#
# COMPACT_ATOMS: atom_id res chain seq x y z
N MET A 1 -32.63 45.74 1.59
CA MET A 1 -31.97 44.53 1.06
C MET A 1 -30.68 44.35 1.84
N VAL A 2 -30.33 43.29 2.57
CA VAL A 2 -30.90 41.99 2.93
C VAL A 2 -30.42 41.73 4.38
N LYS A 3 -31.29 41.29 5.29
CA LYS A 3 -30.95 40.86 6.67
C LYS A 3 -30.42 39.42 6.60
N LEU A 4 -29.18 39.17 7.04
CA LEU A 4 -28.68 37.81 7.28
C LEU A 4 -28.62 37.55 8.79
N ARG A 5 -29.39 36.56 9.23
CA ARG A 5 -29.34 36.00 10.59
C ARG A 5 -28.31 34.86 10.65
N PRO A 6 -27.68 34.62 11.80
CA PRO A 6 -26.88 33.42 12.03
C PRO A 6 -27.78 32.25 12.44
N SER A 7 -27.61 31.08 11.83
CA SER A 7 -28.30 29.85 12.25
C SER A 7 -27.35 28.88 12.93
N CYS A 8 -27.70 28.60 14.18
CA CYS A 8 -27.05 27.78 15.17
C CYS A 8 -26.88 26.31 14.80
N VAL A 9 -25.84 25.74 15.39
CA VAL A 9 -25.65 24.33 15.76
C VAL A 9 -26.89 23.76 16.47
N SER A 10 -27.35 22.56 16.10
CA SER A 10 -27.95 21.64 17.06
C SER A 10 -28.08 20.20 16.55
N SER A 11 -27.18 19.37 17.08
CA SER A 11 -27.36 17.95 17.42
C SER A 11 -28.82 17.58 17.76
N ARG A 12 -29.33 16.51 17.15
CA ARG A 12 -30.34 15.65 17.79
C ARG A 12 -30.13 14.19 17.43
N TYR A 13 -29.84 13.43 18.49
CA TYR A 13 -30.19 12.05 18.72
C TYR A 13 -31.51 11.64 18.06
N THR A 14 -31.53 10.46 17.42
CA THR A 14 -32.74 9.63 17.36
C THR A 14 -32.45 8.21 17.82
N ARG A 15 -33.29 7.83 18.78
CA ARG A 15 -33.31 6.66 19.64
C ARG A 15 -34.07 5.54 18.94
N ALA A 16 -33.64 4.30 19.21
CA ALA A 16 -34.27 3.07 18.76
C ALA A 16 -35.74 2.93 19.19
N THR A 17 -36.52 2.23 18.37
CA THR A 17 -37.74 1.53 18.77
C THR A 17 -37.87 0.22 18.00
N LEU A 18 -37.97 -0.88 18.76
CA LEU A 18 -38.43 -2.20 18.33
C LEU A 18 -39.90 -2.14 17.87
N ALA A 19 -40.26 -2.96 16.87
CA ALA A 19 -41.23 -4.07 17.00
C ALA A 19 -41.93 -4.38 15.66
N GLY A 20 -42.05 -5.68 15.32
CA GLY A 20 -43.20 -6.19 14.56
C GLY A 20 -42.94 -7.16 13.39
N ARG A 21 -43.07 -8.46 13.68
CA ARG A 21 -43.71 -9.57 12.91
C ARG A 21 -43.62 -9.58 11.36
N SER A 22 -43.01 -10.58 10.71
CA SER A 22 -43.42 -12.01 10.51
C SER A 22 -44.04 -12.26 9.12
N LEU A 23 -43.36 -13.04 8.26
CA LEU A 23 -43.81 -14.32 7.67
C LEU A 23 -43.15 -14.65 6.31
N ARG A 24 -42.64 -15.89 6.24
CA ARG A 24 -42.55 -16.82 5.09
C ARG A 24 -41.53 -16.56 3.98
N GLY A 25 -40.60 -17.52 3.85
CA GLY A 25 -39.80 -17.73 2.64
C GLY A 25 -38.57 -18.61 2.90
N LEU A 26 -38.75 -19.94 2.87
CA LEU A 26 -37.70 -20.98 2.77
C LEU A 26 -36.80 -20.73 1.52
N PRO A 27 -35.54 -21.25 1.41
CA PRO A 27 -35.21 -22.65 1.69
C PRO A 27 -33.90 -22.97 2.41
N HIS A 28 -33.89 -24.22 2.88
CA HIS A 28 -32.81 -25.00 3.45
C HIS A 28 -31.43 -24.82 2.81
N ARG A 29 -30.41 -24.62 3.64
CA ARG A 29 -29.12 -25.30 3.48
C ARG A 29 -28.59 -25.71 4.85
N ALA A 30 -28.56 -27.02 5.07
CA ALA A 30 -28.10 -27.64 6.30
C ALA A 30 -26.65 -27.24 6.59
N HIS A 31 -26.42 -26.67 7.76
CA HIS A 31 -25.13 -26.68 8.40
C HIS A 31 -24.91 -28.09 8.97
N VAL A 32 -24.07 -28.88 8.31
CA VAL A 32 -23.41 -30.01 8.97
C VAL A 32 -21.97 -29.58 9.21
N ARG A 33 -21.73 -29.20 10.45
CA ARG A 33 -20.41 -29.06 11.05
C ARG A 33 -19.94 -30.47 11.39
N ALA A 34 -18.98 -30.99 10.63
CA ALA A 34 -18.17 -32.11 11.05
C ALA A 34 -16.72 -31.63 11.14
N ALA A 35 -16.41 -30.99 12.28
CA ALA A 35 -15.06 -31.02 12.80
C ALA A 35 -14.90 -32.37 13.48
N VAL A 36 -13.97 -33.22 13.01
CA VAL A 36 -13.19 -34.21 13.76
C VAL A 36 -12.22 -34.82 12.75
N GLY A 37 -10.93 -34.56 12.97
CA GLY A 37 -9.84 -35.07 12.14
C GLY A 37 -8.49 -34.44 12.51
N GLY A 38 -8.31 -34.03 13.77
CA GLY A 38 -7.01 -33.66 14.32
C GLY A 38 -6.22 -34.92 14.62
N GLY A 39 -5.59 -35.49 13.59
CA GLY A 39 -4.50 -36.45 13.76
C GLY A 39 -3.18 -35.67 13.93
N PRO A 40 -2.39 -35.91 14.97
CA PRO A 40 -1.09 -35.26 15.13
C PRO A 40 -0.01 -36.06 14.37
N ALA A 41 0.38 -35.64 13.16
CA ALA A 41 1.71 -35.80 12.51
C ALA A 41 1.66 -35.46 10.99
N PRO A 42 2.71 -34.89 10.34
CA PRO A 42 3.92 -34.22 10.83
C PRO A 42 4.02 -32.77 10.28
N LEU A 43 3.70 -31.75 11.08
CA LEU A 43 3.88 -30.34 10.68
C LEU A 43 5.37 -29.93 10.56
N THR A 44 6.28 -30.77 11.03
CA THR A 44 7.73 -30.52 11.03
C THR A 44 8.36 -30.68 9.65
N ASP A 45 7.85 -31.62 8.84
CA ASP A 45 8.51 -31.98 7.58
C ASP A 45 8.19 -30.98 6.47
N GLN A 46 6.92 -30.56 6.36
CA GLN A 46 6.50 -29.51 5.44
C GLN A 46 7.13 -28.16 5.79
N SER A 47 7.29 -27.86 7.09
CA SER A 47 7.96 -26.64 7.54
C SER A 47 9.46 -26.67 7.19
N ALA A 48 10.12 -27.82 7.34
CA ALA A 48 11.52 -28.00 6.95
C ALA A 48 11.72 -27.93 5.43
N GLU A 49 10.79 -28.47 4.64
CA GLU A 49 10.80 -28.37 3.17
C GLU A 49 10.54 -26.94 2.69
N ALA A 50 9.59 -26.22 3.30
CA ALA A 50 9.35 -24.80 3.01
C ALA A 50 10.59 -23.94 3.32
N ALA A 51 11.30 -24.22 4.41
CA ALA A 51 12.54 -23.52 4.76
C ALA A 51 13.65 -23.77 3.71
N LYS A 52 13.80 -25.03 3.26
CA LYS A 52 14.77 -25.38 2.20
C LYS A 52 14.43 -24.70 0.86
N LEU A 53 13.16 -24.69 0.46
CA LEU A 53 12.71 -24.01 -0.75
C LEU A 53 12.92 -22.50 -0.66
N THR A 54 12.64 -21.89 0.50
CA THR A 54 12.89 -20.47 0.74
C THR A 54 14.36 -20.13 0.59
N GLN A 55 15.25 -20.96 1.18
CA GLN A 55 16.69 -20.78 1.02
C GLN A 55 17.13 -20.91 -0.45
N SER A 56 16.61 -21.91 -1.16
CA SER A 56 16.90 -22.11 -2.59
C SER A 56 16.43 -20.93 -3.47
N ILE A 57 15.28 -20.32 -3.16
CA ILE A 57 14.80 -19.11 -3.83
C ILE A 57 15.77 -17.94 -3.60
N VAL A 58 16.19 -17.71 -2.36
CA VAL A 58 17.14 -16.63 -2.03
C VAL A 58 18.48 -16.83 -2.73
N GLU A 59 18.97 -18.07 -2.82
CA GLU A 59 20.20 -18.42 -3.55
C GLU A 59 20.05 -18.27 -5.08
N ALA A 60 18.88 -18.56 -5.65
CA ALA A 60 18.60 -18.34 -7.06
C ALA A 60 18.48 -16.84 -7.38
N GLU A 61 17.84 -16.06 -6.53
CA GLU A 61 17.72 -14.61 -6.66
C GLU A 61 19.06 -13.89 -6.53
N SER A 62 19.92 -14.32 -5.61
CA SER A 62 21.26 -13.75 -5.46
C SER A 62 22.13 -14.01 -6.69
N ARG A 63 22.07 -15.22 -7.28
CA ARG A 63 22.72 -15.54 -8.56
C ARG A 63 22.22 -14.65 -9.70
N LEU A 64 20.92 -14.37 -9.72
CA LEU A 64 20.31 -13.48 -10.70
C LEU A 64 20.77 -12.03 -10.49
N ALA A 65 20.89 -11.58 -9.24
CA ALA A 65 21.36 -10.24 -8.89
C ALA A 65 22.83 -9.99 -9.29
N VAL A 66 23.71 -10.99 -9.15
CA VAL A 66 25.13 -10.90 -9.55
C VAL A 66 25.30 -10.59 -11.05
N LEU A 67 24.33 -11.00 -11.88
CA LEU A 67 24.34 -10.68 -13.32
C LEU A 67 24.10 -9.20 -13.62
N PHE A 68 23.55 -8.44 -12.67
CA PHE A 68 23.22 -7.01 -12.82
C PHE A 68 24.14 -6.10 -12.00
N GLU A 69 25.31 -6.58 -11.59
CA GLU A 69 26.28 -5.75 -10.87
C GLU A 69 26.75 -4.55 -11.72
N PRO A 70 26.84 -3.34 -11.11
CA PRO A 70 27.31 -2.15 -11.82
C PRO A 70 28.72 -2.36 -12.39
N GLY A 71 28.89 -2.07 -13.68
CA GLY A 71 30.17 -2.18 -14.37
C GLY A 71 30.39 -3.48 -15.15
N LYS A 72 29.47 -4.45 -15.10
CA LYS A 72 29.46 -5.62 -15.99
C LYS A 72 28.60 -5.36 -17.24
N PRO A 73 28.95 -5.98 -18.39
CA PRO A 73 28.12 -5.90 -19.59
C PRO A 73 26.75 -6.54 -19.34
N MET A 74 25.71 -5.98 -19.96
CA MET A 74 24.34 -6.44 -19.77
C MET A 74 24.19 -7.92 -20.19
N PRO A 75 23.64 -8.79 -19.33
CA PRO A 75 23.49 -10.21 -19.63
C PRO A 75 22.49 -10.45 -20.77
N ARG A 76 22.67 -11.55 -21.51
CA ARG A 76 21.76 -11.92 -22.61
C ARG A 76 20.35 -12.15 -22.06
N ALA A 77 19.35 -11.59 -22.74
CA ALA A 77 17.94 -11.67 -22.33
C ALA A 77 17.46 -13.12 -22.10
N GLY A 78 17.87 -14.07 -22.94
CA GLY A 78 17.51 -15.49 -22.78
C GLY A 78 18.07 -16.13 -21.50
N VAL A 79 19.27 -15.73 -21.06
CA VAL A 79 19.88 -16.24 -19.82
C VAL A 79 19.13 -15.70 -18.60
N VAL A 80 18.78 -14.40 -18.64
CA VAL A 80 17.97 -13.78 -17.59
C VAL A 80 16.57 -14.38 -17.55
N ALA A 81 15.95 -14.64 -18.70
CA ALA A 81 14.62 -15.24 -18.78
C ALA A 81 14.61 -16.65 -18.20
N ALA A 82 15.59 -17.49 -18.53
CA ALA A 82 15.73 -18.84 -17.97
C ALA A 82 15.89 -18.80 -16.44
N MET A 83 16.78 -17.95 -15.91
CA MET A 83 16.97 -17.83 -14.46
C MET A 83 15.75 -17.26 -13.74
N ARG A 84 14.99 -16.36 -14.38
CA ARG A 84 13.71 -15.85 -13.83
C ARG A 84 12.64 -16.93 -13.80
N GLN A 85 12.62 -17.79 -14.81
CA GLN A 85 11.70 -18.92 -14.88
C GLN A 85 12.00 -19.93 -13.75
N GLU A 86 13.28 -20.27 -13.52
CA GLU A 86 13.70 -21.12 -12.40
C GLU A 86 13.27 -20.55 -11.05
N VAL A 87 13.46 -19.25 -10.80
CA VAL A 87 12.99 -18.57 -9.58
C VAL A 87 11.46 -18.64 -9.47
N SER A 88 10.75 -18.49 -10.58
CA SER A 88 9.29 -18.57 -10.60
C SER A 88 8.79 -19.97 -10.29
N GLU A 89 9.44 -21.01 -10.80
CA GLU A 89 9.11 -22.41 -10.54
C GLU A 89 9.33 -22.78 -9.07
N LEU A 90 10.45 -22.36 -8.47
CA LEU A 90 10.71 -22.56 -7.03
C LEU A 90 9.69 -21.83 -6.14
N LYS A 91 9.30 -20.61 -6.52
CA LYS A 91 8.24 -19.86 -5.82
C LYS A 91 6.88 -20.53 -5.96
N ALA A 92 6.56 -21.10 -7.12
CA ALA A 92 5.34 -21.85 -7.33
C ALA A 92 5.30 -23.12 -6.47
N GLN A 93 6.43 -23.85 -6.36
CA GLN A 93 6.56 -25.00 -5.47
C GLN A 93 6.38 -24.63 -4.00
N LEU A 94 6.99 -23.52 -3.55
CA LEU A 94 6.77 -23.00 -2.20
C LEU A 94 5.31 -22.62 -1.96
N ALA A 95 4.67 -21.94 -2.92
CA ALA A 95 3.26 -21.56 -2.84
C ALA A 95 2.33 -22.78 -2.77
N ALA A 96 2.63 -23.84 -3.53
CA ALA A 96 1.89 -25.10 -3.50
C ALA A 96 1.99 -25.79 -2.13
N LEU A 97 3.18 -25.76 -1.52
CA LEU A 97 3.47 -26.39 -0.23
C LEU A 97 2.86 -25.60 0.94
N VAL A 98 2.89 -24.26 0.89
CA VAL A 98 2.33 -23.38 1.93
C VAL A 98 0.81 -23.27 1.84
N SER A 99 0.24 -23.29 0.63
CA SER A 99 -1.21 -23.05 0.43
C SER A 99 -2.04 -24.33 0.44
N GLY A 100 -1.44 -25.50 0.69
CA GLY A 100 -2.15 -26.78 0.72
C GLY A 100 -2.99 -27.01 -0.54
N GLY A 101 -2.34 -27.16 -1.70
CA GLY A 101 -2.97 -27.65 -2.94
C GLY A 101 -4.02 -26.75 -3.61
N ALA A 102 -4.53 -25.70 -2.96
CA ALA A 102 -5.62 -24.89 -3.52
C ALA A 102 -5.16 -23.78 -4.49
N GLY A 103 -3.85 -23.50 -4.58
CA GLY A 103 -3.29 -22.43 -5.42
C GLY A 103 -2.47 -22.88 -6.62
N ALA A 104 -2.09 -24.17 -6.70
CA ALA A 104 -1.21 -24.69 -7.75
C ALA A 104 -1.96 -25.30 -8.95
N GLU A 105 -3.19 -25.77 -8.74
CA GLU A 105 -4.05 -26.32 -9.80
C GLU A 105 -4.44 -25.26 -10.84
N ALA A 106 -4.56 -23.97 -10.47
CA ALA A 106 -5.00 -22.93 -11.41
C ALA A 106 -4.04 -22.68 -12.59
N VAL A 107 -2.78 -23.11 -12.50
CA VAL A 107 -1.78 -22.91 -13.56
C VAL A 107 -1.62 -24.16 -14.45
N MET A 108 -1.94 -25.36 -13.94
CA MET A 108 -1.79 -26.63 -14.67
C MET A 108 -3.12 -27.19 -15.19
N ASP A 109 -4.26 -26.79 -14.62
CA ASP A 109 -5.60 -27.18 -15.10
C ASP A 109 -6.07 -26.33 -16.30
N SER A 110 -5.20 -25.43 -16.78
CA SER A 110 -5.40 -24.60 -17.98
C SER A 110 -5.36 -25.40 -19.30
N ALA A 111 -5.07 -26.70 -19.27
CA ALA A 111 -4.94 -27.50 -20.49
C ALA A 111 -6.29 -27.91 -21.11
N LEU A 112 -7.42 -27.76 -20.41
CA LEU A 112 -8.74 -28.22 -20.89
C LEU A 112 -9.91 -27.26 -20.60
N ALA A 113 -9.64 -25.97 -20.31
CA ALA A 113 -10.72 -24.98 -20.28
C ALA A 113 -11.13 -24.67 -21.73
N THR A 114 -12.41 -24.87 -22.06
CA THR A 114 -12.95 -24.43 -23.35
C THR A 114 -12.83 -22.91 -23.46
N ASP A 115 -12.63 -22.38 -24.67
CA ASP A 115 -12.43 -20.93 -24.90
C ASP A 115 -13.52 -20.06 -24.25
N ASP A 116 -14.75 -20.59 -24.12
CA ASP A 116 -15.88 -19.91 -23.47
C ASP A 116 -15.69 -19.72 -21.95
N GLU A 117 -15.11 -20.70 -21.25
CA GLU A 117 -14.82 -20.60 -19.81
C GLU A 117 -13.66 -19.63 -19.53
N LEU A 118 -12.68 -19.60 -20.45
CA LEU A 118 -11.59 -18.64 -20.39
C LEU A 118 -12.10 -17.22 -20.66
N ALA A 119 -13.00 -17.04 -21.62
CA ALA A 119 -13.64 -15.77 -21.91
C ALA A 119 -14.46 -15.25 -20.70
N GLU A 120 -15.18 -16.14 -20.00
CA GLU A 120 -15.98 -15.75 -18.84
C GLU A 120 -15.11 -15.41 -17.62
N ARG A 121 -14.01 -16.14 -17.39
CA ARG A 121 -13.00 -15.78 -16.37
C ARG A 121 -12.31 -14.45 -16.69
N ALA A 122 -11.98 -14.21 -17.95
CA ALA A 122 -11.38 -12.94 -18.38
C ALA A 122 -12.34 -11.77 -18.15
N ARG A 123 -13.64 -11.94 -18.42
CA ARG A 123 -14.67 -10.93 -18.13
C ARG A 123 -14.80 -10.64 -16.64
N GLN A 124 -14.80 -11.68 -15.81
CA GLN A 124 -14.86 -11.54 -14.35
C GLN A 124 -13.63 -10.84 -13.80
N ALA A 125 -12.43 -11.20 -14.27
CA ALA A 125 -11.18 -10.53 -13.90
C ALA A 125 -11.17 -9.06 -14.31
N PHE A 126 -11.70 -8.72 -15.49
CA PHE A 126 -11.76 -7.34 -15.96
C PHE A 126 -12.69 -6.47 -15.09
N LEU A 127 -13.86 -6.99 -14.73
CA LEU A 127 -14.81 -6.32 -13.84
C LEU A 127 -14.24 -6.13 -12.43
N GLU A 128 -13.45 -7.09 -11.94
CA GLU A 128 -12.79 -6.97 -10.65
C GLU A 128 -11.69 -5.89 -10.67
N VAL A 129 -10.93 -5.80 -11.76
CA VAL A 129 -9.94 -4.74 -11.97
C VAL A 129 -10.63 -3.37 -12.05
N GLU A 130 -11.73 -3.24 -12.80
CA GLU A 130 -12.51 -1.99 -12.84
C GLU A 130 -13.05 -1.59 -11.47
N ARG A 131 -13.55 -2.55 -10.69
CA ARG A 131 -14.01 -2.32 -9.31
C ARG A 131 -12.88 -1.82 -8.41
N LEU A 132 -11.70 -2.43 -8.50
CA LEU A 132 -10.53 -2.05 -7.71
C LEU A 132 -9.98 -0.67 -8.12
N LEU A 133 -9.97 -0.36 -9.42
CA LEU A 133 -9.56 0.95 -9.93
C LEU A 133 -10.57 2.04 -9.56
N GLY A 134 -11.87 1.75 -9.63
CA GLY A 134 -12.94 2.65 -9.18
C GLY A 134 -12.89 2.94 -7.68
N GLN A 135 -12.48 1.96 -6.85
CA GLN A 135 -12.27 2.15 -5.42
C GLN A 135 -10.97 2.90 -5.10
N LYS A 136 -9.89 2.66 -5.83
CA LYS A 136 -8.59 3.33 -5.64
C LYS A 136 -8.64 4.81 -5.99
N ASN A 137 -9.50 5.18 -6.94
CA ASN A 137 -9.72 6.57 -7.37
C ASN A 137 -10.92 7.24 -6.69
N GLY A 138 -11.43 6.66 -5.60
CA GLY A 138 -12.54 7.21 -4.83
C GLY A 138 -12.26 8.62 -4.31
N SER A 139 -12.93 9.60 -4.92
CA SER A 139 -12.84 11.06 -4.78
C SER A 139 -12.79 11.66 -3.36
N ALA A 140 -13.02 10.86 -2.32
CA ALA A 140 -12.93 11.30 -0.93
C ALA A 140 -11.48 11.59 -0.49
N ARG A 141 -10.50 10.83 -1.00
CA ARG A 141 -9.08 11.00 -0.62
C ARG A 141 -8.47 12.23 -1.29
N SER A 142 -8.76 12.44 -2.58
CA SER A 142 -8.33 13.63 -3.34
C SER A 142 -8.74 14.95 -2.69
N ARG A 143 -9.98 15.06 -2.18
CA ARG A 143 -10.46 16.29 -1.51
C ARG A 143 -9.82 16.52 -0.14
N GLN A 144 -9.48 15.44 0.58
CA GLN A 144 -8.76 15.53 1.84
C GLN A 144 -7.29 15.92 1.61
N ASP A 145 -6.69 15.42 0.54
CA ASP A 145 -5.34 15.75 0.14
C ASP A 145 -5.23 17.22 -0.30
N GLU A 146 -6.18 17.75 -1.08
CA GLU A 146 -6.23 19.17 -1.46
C GLU A 146 -6.36 20.10 -0.24
N ALA A 147 -7.22 19.75 0.72
CA ALA A 147 -7.37 20.54 1.95
C ALA A 147 -6.10 20.48 2.82
N ALA A 148 -5.46 19.31 2.92
CA ALA A 148 -4.19 19.16 3.62
C ALA A 148 -3.06 19.95 2.95
N ILE A 149 -3.00 19.95 1.62
CA ILE A 149 -2.04 20.72 0.83
C ILE A 149 -2.24 22.22 1.08
N ALA A 150 -3.47 22.72 1.00
CA ALA A 150 -3.76 24.13 1.24
C ALA A 150 -3.38 24.59 2.67
N LEU A 151 -3.59 23.73 3.68
CA LEU A 151 -3.15 24.00 5.05
C LEU A 151 -1.62 24.04 5.17
N LEU A 152 -0.92 23.10 4.52
CA LEU A 152 0.53 23.06 4.51
C LEU A 152 1.14 24.28 3.79
N GLU A 153 0.53 24.73 2.69
CA GLU A 153 0.96 25.92 1.96
C GLU A 153 0.78 27.19 2.79
N ALA A 154 -0.36 27.34 3.49
CA ALA A 154 -0.60 28.47 4.38
C ALA A 154 0.40 28.51 5.55
N GLU A 155 0.71 27.36 6.15
CA GLU A 155 1.71 27.28 7.22
C GLU A 155 3.13 27.54 6.70
N ASN A 156 3.46 27.06 5.50
CA ASN A 156 4.75 27.36 4.87
C ASN A 156 4.94 28.86 4.66
N GLU A 157 3.91 29.56 4.19
CA GLU A 157 3.96 31.01 3.99
C GLU A 157 4.07 31.75 5.33
N ARG A 158 3.35 31.32 6.37
CA ARG A 158 3.48 31.86 7.74
C ARG A 158 4.92 31.75 8.24
N LEU A 159 5.54 30.59 8.08
CA LEU A 159 6.92 30.33 8.49
C LEU A 159 7.94 31.18 7.72
N ARG A 160 7.71 31.43 6.42
CA ARG A 160 8.57 32.32 5.62
C ARG A 160 8.53 33.77 6.12
N ILE A 161 7.34 34.27 6.44
CA ILE A 161 7.18 35.61 7.00
C ILE A 161 7.88 35.72 8.36
N GLU A 162 7.71 34.71 9.22
CA GLU A 162 8.38 34.66 10.53
C GLU A 162 9.91 34.63 10.40
N ALA A 163 10.44 33.81 9.51
CA ALA A 163 11.87 33.75 9.24
C ALA A 163 12.42 35.09 8.74
N MET A 164 11.71 35.77 7.82
CA MET A 164 12.12 37.09 7.33
C MET A 164 12.11 38.15 8.43
N ALA A 165 11.10 38.13 9.32
CA ALA A 165 11.04 39.04 10.46
C ALA A 165 12.20 38.82 11.45
N LEU A 166 12.58 37.55 11.68
CA LEU A 166 13.73 37.21 12.51
C LEU A 166 15.05 37.67 11.88
N LEU A 167 15.25 37.45 10.59
CA LEU A 167 16.43 37.92 9.87
C LEU A 167 16.56 39.45 9.89
N LEU A 168 15.46 40.18 9.69
CA LEU A 168 15.48 41.64 9.77
C LEU A 168 15.85 42.11 11.19
N ARG A 169 15.33 41.43 12.21
CA ARG A 169 15.68 41.74 13.61
C ARG A 169 17.13 41.42 13.91
N GLU A 170 17.67 40.32 13.39
CA GLU A 170 19.08 39.97 13.49
C GLU A 170 19.95 41.07 12.87
N GLN A 171 19.65 41.51 11.65
CA GLN A 171 20.35 42.61 11.01
C GLN A 171 20.31 43.90 11.85
N GLN A 172 19.15 44.26 12.40
CA GLN A 172 19.03 45.44 13.27
C GLN A 172 19.88 45.31 14.54
N LEU A 173 19.95 44.11 15.13
CA LEU A 173 20.79 43.86 16.29
C LEU A 173 22.28 43.93 15.93
N GLU A 174 22.68 43.38 14.79
CA GLU A 174 24.04 43.49 14.26
C GLU A 174 24.45 44.94 14.03
N GLU A 175 23.57 45.75 13.44
CA GLU A 175 23.79 47.19 13.24
C GLU A 175 23.95 47.94 14.57
N LEU A 176 23.11 47.63 15.57
CA LEU A 176 23.22 48.22 16.91
C LEU A 176 24.50 47.82 17.62
N VAL A 177 24.93 46.56 17.47
CA VAL A 177 26.20 46.06 18.01
C VAL A 177 27.37 46.75 17.30
N ALA A 178 27.35 46.84 15.97
CA ALA A 178 28.36 47.54 15.18
C ALA A 178 28.44 49.03 15.50
N ALA A 179 27.31 49.68 15.81
CA ALA A 179 27.25 51.08 16.21
C ALA A 179 27.79 51.32 17.63
N LYS A 180 27.68 50.34 18.53
CA LYS A 180 28.15 50.43 19.93
C LYS A 180 29.57 49.91 20.14
N LEU A 181 30.09 49.11 19.22
CA LEU A 181 31.50 48.75 19.18
C LEU A 181 32.28 49.95 18.64
N PRO A 182 33.27 50.50 19.37
CA PRO A 182 34.16 51.50 18.79
C PRO A 182 34.84 50.86 17.57
N LYS A 183 34.90 51.59 16.44
CA LYS A 183 35.69 51.19 15.27
C LYS A 183 37.12 50.90 15.75
N ALA A 184 37.43 49.63 15.97
CA ALA A 184 38.78 49.17 16.24
C ALA A 184 39.55 49.30 14.92
N GLY A 185 40.09 50.49 14.64
CA GLY A 185 40.91 50.71 13.45
C GLY A 185 40.70 52.07 12.79
N ASN A 186 41.29 53.09 13.38
CA ASN A 186 42.14 54.01 12.61
C ASN A 186 43.26 54.46 13.57
N PRO A 187 44.37 53.69 13.68
CA PRO A 187 45.56 54.24 14.29
C PRO A 187 46.10 55.32 13.35
N THR A 188 45.78 56.57 13.66
CA THR A 188 46.53 57.72 13.12
C THR A 188 47.91 57.70 13.75
N TRP A 189 48.88 57.15 13.04
CA TRP A 189 50.29 57.46 13.13
C TRP A 189 50.85 57.53 11.72
#